data_AF-A0A962XHA6-F1
#
_entry.id   AF-A0A962XHA6-F1
#
_cell.length_a   1.000
_cell.length_b   1.000
_cell.length_c   1.000
_cell.angle_alpha   90.00
_cell.angle_beta   90.00
_cell.angle_gamma   90.00
#
_symmetry.space_group_name_H-M   'P 1'
#
loop_
_entity.id
_entity.type
_entity.pdbx_description
1 polymer ?
#
loop_
_entity_poly.entity_id
_entity_poly.type
_entity_poly.pdbx_seq_one_letter_code
_entity_poly.pdbx_strand_id
1 'polypeptide(L)'
;MHDLIPLAIAIILLAGVGAQWLAWALGLPAILPLLAVGLLAGPVTGWLNPDQLFGDLLFPIVSLGVAVILFEGALTLHFKEIRGRARIVRNLVTFGALINGLLIALATWLYMDLP
;
A
#
# COMPACT_ATOMS: atom_id res chain seq x y z
N MET A 1 -22.81 19.97 5.23
CA MET A 1 -21.54 19.46 4.64
C MET A 1 -21.20 18.03 5.08
N HIS A 2 -21.92 17.43 6.06
CA HIS A 2 -21.71 16.04 6.48
C HIS A 2 -22.34 15.00 5.52
N ASP A 3 -23.32 15.39 4.69
CA ASP A 3 -24.07 14.48 3.82
C ASP A 3 -23.28 13.99 2.58
N LEU A 4 -22.16 14.63 2.25
CA LEU A 4 -21.33 14.31 1.08
C LEU A 4 -20.22 13.29 1.39
N ILE A 5 -19.89 13.06 2.66
CA ILE A 5 -18.84 12.12 3.08
C ILE A 5 -19.20 10.67 2.70
N PRO A 6 -20.43 10.18 2.96
CA PRO A 6 -20.81 8.82 2.55
C PRO A 6 -20.75 8.64 1.03
N LEU A 7 -21.13 9.68 0.27
CA LEU A 7 -21.05 9.67 -1.18
C LEU A 7 -19.60 9.61 -1.67
N ALA A 8 -18.71 10.41 -1.08
CA ALA A 8 -17.29 10.37 -1.41
C ALA A 8 -16.69 8.98 -1.16
N ILE A 9 -16.98 8.37 0.00
CA ILE A 9 -16.54 7.00 0.31
C ILE A 9 -17.12 6.00 -0.70
N ALA A 10 -18.40 6.11 -1.04
CA ALA A 10 -19.02 5.23 -2.03
C ALA A 10 -18.33 5.34 -3.40
N ILE A 11 -17.99 6.55 -3.84
CA ILE A 11 -17.27 6.76 -5.11
C ILE A 11 -15.85 6.21 -5.03
N ILE A 12 -15.14 6.38 -3.91
CA ILE A 12 -13.80 5.80 -3.71
C ILE A 12 -13.85 4.27 -3.83
N LEU A 13 -14.84 3.63 -3.18
CA LEU A 13 -15.01 2.18 -3.25
C LEU A 13 -15.35 1.72 -4.67
N LEU A 14 -16.29 2.41 -5.34
CA LEU A 14 -16.65 2.12 -6.73
C LEU A 14 -15.48 2.28 -7.68
N ALA A 15 -14.69 3.35 -7.52
CA ALA A 15 -13.49 3.60 -8.30
C ALA A 15 -12.43 2.52 -8.03
N GLY A 16 -12.29 2.05 -6.79
CA GLY A 16 -11.41 0.94 -6.42
C GLY A 16 -11.81 -0.38 -7.09
N VAL A 17 -13.08 -0.75 -7.02
CA VAL A 17 -13.62 -1.95 -7.71
C VAL A 17 -13.46 -1.82 -9.23
N GLY A 18 -13.75 -0.64 -9.79
CA GLY A 18 -13.55 -0.34 -11.20
C GLY A 18 -12.09 -0.45 -11.63
N ALA A 19 -11.16 0.04 -10.81
CA ALA A 19 -9.72 -0.09 -11.06
C ALA A 19 -9.24 -1.54 -10.98
N GLN A 20 -9.75 -2.34 -10.03
CA GLN A 20 -9.46 -3.77 -9.94
C GLN A 20 -10.01 -4.54 -11.15
N TRP A 21 -11.24 -4.22 -11.58
CA TRP A 21 -11.83 -4.81 -12.78
C TRP A 21 -11.04 -4.43 -14.04
N LEU A 22 -10.60 -3.17 -14.15
CA LEU A 22 -9.75 -2.71 -15.24
C LEU A 22 -8.38 -3.41 -15.22
N ALA A 23 -7.80 -3.64 -14.05
CA ALA A 23 -6.54 -4.37 -13.91
C ALA A 23 -6.68 -5.80 -14.43
N TRP A 24 -7.78 -6.48 -14.08
CA TRP A 24 -8.09 -7.80 -14.61
C TRP A 24 -8.30 -7.78 -16.12
N ALA A 25 -9.05 -6.81 -16.64
CA ALA A 25 -9.32 -6.69 -18.08
C ALA A 25 -8.05 -6.43 -18.92
N LEU A 26 -7.09 -5.68 -18.37
CA LEU A 26 -5.82 -5.35 -19.03
C LEU A 26 -4.70 -6.37 -18.74
N GLY A 27 -4.93 -7.34 -17.85
CA GLY A 27 -3.89 -8.28 -17.40
C GLY A 27 -2.75 -7.62 -16.60
N LEU A 28 -3.03 -6.49 -15.94
CA LEU A 28 -2.06 -5.74 -15.13
C LEU A 28 -2.19 -6.09 -13.64
N PRO A 29 -1.10 -5.97 -12.84
CA PRO A 29 -1.20 -6.01 -11.39
C PRO A 29 -2.17 -4.94 -10.88
N ALA A 30 -3.11 -5.31 -9.99
CA ALA A 30 -4.17 -4.42 -9.49
C ALA A 30 -3.67 -3.11 -8.86
N ILE A 31 -2.47 -3.15 -8.28
CA ILE A 31 -1.83 -1.96 -7.70
C ILE A 31 -1.61 -0.84 -8.72
N LEU A 32 -1.37 -1.17 -10.00
CA LEU A 32 -1.08 -0.15 -11.02
C LEU A 32 -2.30 0.72 -11.36
N PRO A 33 -3.48 0.18 -11.74
CA PRO A 33 -4.67 1.02 -11.93
C PRO A 33 -5.14 1.71 -10.65
N LEU A 34 -5.01 1.06 -9.49
CA LEU A 34 -5.35 1.67 -8.20
C LEU A 34 -4.50 2.91 -7.91
N LEU A 35 -3.19 2.83 -8.13
CA LEU A 35 -2.29 3.96 -8.00
C LEU A 35 -2.61 5.06 -9.01
N ALA A 36 -2.90 4.70 -10.26
CA ALA A 36 -3.24 5.68 -11.29
C ALA A 36 -4.52 6.44 -10.94
N VAL A 37 -5.59 5.74 -10.55
CA VAL A 37 -6.85 6.35 -10.13
C VAL A 37 -6.65 7.22 -8.90
N GLY A 38 -5.91 6.76 -7.89
CA GLY A 38 -5.61 7.53 -6.68
C GLY A 38 -4.79 8.79 -6.96
N LEU A 39 -3.76 8.71 -7.80
CA LEU A 39 -2.93 9.85 -8.17
C LEU A 39 -3.73 10.89 -8.99
N LEU A 40 -4.56 10.41 -9.92
CA LEU A 40 -5.44 11.27 -10.71
C LEU A 40 -6.48 11.97 -9.83
N ALA A 41 -7.17 11.23 -8.95
CA ALA A 41 -8.19 11.78 -8.05
C ALA A 41 -7.61 12.70 -6.97
N GLY A 42 -6.39 12.42 -6.49
CA GLY A 42 -5.72 13.21 -5.46
C GLY A 42 -4.90 14.36 -6.06
N PRO A 43 -3.56 14.26 -6.12
CA PRO A 43 -2.69 15.40 -6.41
C PRO A 43 -2.83 15.99 -7.82
N VAL A 44 -3.27 15.22 -8.83
CA VAL A 44 -3.37 15.73 -10.21
C VAL A 44 -4.61 16.60 -10.41
N THR A 45 -5.78 16.17 -9.93
CA THR A 45 -7.04 16.92 -10.08
C THR A 45 -7.40 17.75 -8.86
N GLY A 46 -6.83 17.45 -7.69
CA GLY A 46 -7.18 18.06 -6.40
C GLY A 46 -8.57 17.71 -5.91
N TRP A 47 -9.26 16.75 -6.55
CA TRP A 47 -10.65 16.45 -6.26
C TRP A 47 -10.84 15.76 -4.90
N LEU A 48 -9.89 14.89 -4.53
CA LEU A 48 -9.91 14.14 -3.28
C LEU A 48 -8.73 14.57 -2.39
N ASN A 49 -9.05 15.12 -1.23
CA ASN A 49 -8.08 15.41 -0.19
C ASN A 49 -8.29 14.44 0.99
N PRO A 50 -7.38 13.46 1.20
CA PRO A 50 -7.54 12.44 2.25
C PRO A 50 -7.43 13.03 3.66
N ASP A 51 -6.60 14.06 3.86
CA ASP A 51 -6.44 14.73 5.16
C ASP A 51 -7.72 15.47 5.56
N GLN A 52 -8.42 16.10 4.61
CA GLN A 52 -9.70 16.74 4.90
C GLN A 52 -10.85 15.73 5.05
N LEU A 53 -10.83 14.64 4.29
CA LEU A 53 -11.89 13.62 4.29
C LEU A 53 -11.86 12.74 5.54
N PHE A 54 -10.65 12.33 5.96
CA PHE A 54 -10.46 11.40 7.08
C PHE A 54 -9.85 12.06 8.32
N GLY A 55 -9.14 13.19 8.20
CA GLY A 55 -8.55 13.88 9.35
C GLY A 55 -7.74 12.95 10.24
N ASP A 56 -8.03 12.99 11.54
CA ASP A 56 -7.38 12.14 12.55
C ASP A 56 -7.62 10.63 12.35
N LEU A 57 -8.59 10.24 11.51
CA LEU A 57 -8.87 8.84 11.18
C LEU A 57 -8.05 8.32 10.00
N LEU A 58 -7.35 9.18 9.25
CA LEU A 58 -6.57 8.77 8.09
C LEU A 58 -5.52 7.72 8.47
N PHE A 59 -4.70 8.03 9.47
CA PHE A 59 -3.65 7.14 9.95
C PHE A 59 -4.20 5.84 10.55
N PRO A 60 -5.22 5.86 11.44
CA PRO A 60 -5.88 4.64 11.92
C PRO A 60 -6.44 3.73 10.81
N ILE A 61 -7.15 4.30 9.83
CA ILE A 61 -7.76 3.51 8.74
C ILE A 61 -6.70 2.91 7.84
N VAL A 62 -5.66 3.67 7.46
CA VAL A 62 -4.53 3.16 6.67
C VAL A 62 -3.80 2.06 7.44
N SER A 63 -3.54 2.25 8.73
CA SER A 63 -2.89 1.25 9.58
C SER A 63 -3.71 -0.03 9.68
N LEU A 64 -5.03 0.09 9.85
CA LEU A 64 -5.94 -1.05 9.85
C LEU A 64 -5.92 -1.78 8.50
N GLY A 65 -5.97 -1.05 7.39
CA GLY A 65 -5.88 -1.61 6.04
C GLY A 65 -4.58 -2.37 5.81
N VAL A 66 -3.43 -1.78 6.16
CA VAL A 66 -2.11 -2.45 6.07
C VAL A 66 -2.07 -3.69 6.95
N ALA A 67 -2.60 -3.63 8.18
CA ALA A 67 -2.66 -4.77 9.08
C ALA A 67 -3.51 -5.92 8.50
N VAL A 68 -4.67 -5.61 7.90
CA VAL A 68 -5.54 -6.62 7.26
C VAL A 68 -4.84 -7.27 6.06
N ILE A 69 -4.19 -6.48 5.20
CA ILE A 69 -3.46 -7.01 4.03
C ILE A 69 -2.30 -7.91 4.47
N LEU A 70 -1.51 -7.48 5.46
CA LEU A 70 -0.42 -8.30 6.01
C LEU A 70 -0.93 -9.56 6.70
N PHE A 71 -2.06 -9.48 7.39
CA PHE A 71 -2.69 -10.61 8.05
C PHE A 71 -3.18 -11.66 7.04
N GLU A 72 -3.85 -11.23 5.97
CA GLU A 72 -4.26 -12.11 4.87
C GLU A 72 -3.05 -12.81 4.21
N GLY A 73 -1.98 -12.05 3.97
CA GLY A 73 -0.72 -12.60 3.45
C GLY A 73 -0.05 -13.59 4.40
N ALA A 74 -0.18 -13.41 5.72
CA ALA A 74 0.37 -14.33 6.71
C ALA A 74 -0.47 -15.61 6.87
N LEU A 75 -1.80 -15.52 6.75
CA LEU A 75 -2.68 -16.70 6.82
C LEU A 75 -2.56 -17.62 5.60
N THR A 76 -2.22 -17.07 4.44
CA THR A 76 -1.98 -17.83 3.19
C THR A 76 -0.59 -18.50 3.14
N LEU A 77 0.21 -18.34 4.19
CA LEU A 77 1.59 -18.83 4.25
C LEU A 77 1.67 -20.35 4.53
N HIS A 78 2.33 -21.08 3.63
CA HIS A 78 2.54 -22.52 3.78
C HIS A 78 3.79 -22.83 4.63
N PHE A 79 3.63 -22.91 5.95
CA PHE A 79 4.73 -23.20 6.90
C PHE A 79 5.55 -24.44 6.57
N LYS A 80 4.93 -25.46 5.97
CA LYS A 80 5.60 -26.71 5.56
C LYS A 80 6.65 -26.48 4.47
N GLU A 81 6.40 -25.57 3.54
CA GLU A 81 7.32 -25.20 2.46
C GLU A 81 8.49 -24.36 2.98
N ILE A 82 8.21 -23.48 3.96
CA ILE A 82 9.23 -22.64 4.59
C ILE A 82 10.23 -23.48 5.35
N ARG A 83 9.80 -24.54 6.03
CA ARG A 83 10.71 -25.37 6.84
C ARG A 83 11.87 -25.96 6.04
N GLY A 84 11.63 -26.32 4.77
CA GLY A 84 12.67 -26.82 3.86
C GLY A 84 13.68 -25.75 3.40
N ARG A 85 13.31 -24.47 3.47
CA ARG A 85 14.14 -23.31 3.03
C ARG A 85 14.35 -22.28 4.14
N ALA A 86 14.12 -22.65 5.39
CA ALA A 86 13.97 -21.72 6.51
C ALA A 86 15.21 -20.86 6.75
N ARG A 87 16.42 -21.41 6.51
CA ARG A 87 17.67 -20.66 6.62
C ARG A 87 17.75 -19.50 5.63
N ILE A 88 17.30 -19.72 4.38
CA ILE A 88 17.31 -18.69 3.33
C ILE A 88 16.28 -17.60 3.67
N VAL A 89 15.05 -18.00 4.02
CA VAL A 89 13.98 -17.06 4.40
C VAL A 89 14.40 -16.22 5.61
N ARG A 90 14.96 -16.85 6.65
CA ARG A 90 15.45 -16.13 7.83
C ARG A 90 16.52 -15.11 7.46
N ASN A 91 17.51 -15.51 6.65
CA ASN A 91 18.59 -14.60 6.25
C ASN A 91 18.08 -13.45 5.37
N LEU A 92 17.10 -13.69 4.49
CA LEU A 92 16.46 -12.65 3.68
C LEU A 92 15.69 -11.65 4.55
N VAL A 93 14.89 -12.14 5.50
CA VAL A 93 14.05 -11.30 6.37
C VAL A 93 14.87 -10.59 7.45
N THR A 94 16.01 -11.13 7.88
CA THR A 94 16.88 -10.48 8.88
C THR A 94 18.00 -9.67 8.20
N PHE A 95 19.04 -10.35 7.73
CA PHE A 95 20.21 -9.71 7.15
C PHE A 95 19.88 -8.98 5.85
N GLY A 96 19.03 -9.56 5.00
CA GLY A 96 18.59 -8.92 3.76
C GLY A 96 17.84 -7.62 4.03
N ALA A 97 16.86 -7.64 4.93
CA ALA A 97 16.12 -6.44 5.32
C ALA A 97 17.03 -5.38 5.96
N LEU A 98 17.95 -5.79 6.85
CA LEU A 98 18.91 -4.88 7.49
C LEU A 98 19.84 -4.23 6.46
N ILE A 99 20.45 -5.02 5.58
CA ILE A 99 21.34 -4.51 4.53
C ILE A 99 20.57 -3.60 3.58
N ASN A 100 19.37 -3.99 3.14
CA ASN A 100 18.53 -3.17 2.29
C ASN A 100 18.21 -1.82 2.95
N GLY A 101 17.85 -1.83 4.24
CA GLY A 101 17.62 -0.61 5.02
C GLY A 101 18.86 0.28 5.10
N LEU A 102 20.04 -0.30 5.36
CA LEU A 102 21.30 0.44 5.39
C LEU A 102 21.69 1.02 4.03
N LEU A 103 21.48 0.27 2.95
CA LEU A 103 21.74 0.74 1.59
C LEU A 103 20.81 1.88 1.20
N ILE A 104 19.52 1.79 1.53
CA ILE A 104 18.56 2.88 1.32
C ILE A 104 18.98 4.09 2.14
N ALA A 105 19.31 3.92 3.42
CA ALA A 105 19.75 5.02 4.28
C ALA A 105 21.02 5.69 3.74
N LEU A 106 22.02 4.91 3.31
CA LEU A 106 23.25 5.44 2.73
C LEU A 106 22.99 6.15 1.39
N ALA A 107 22.17 5.57 0.52
CA ALA A 107 21.81 6.21 -0.76
C ALA A 107 21.08 7.54 -0.51
N THR A 108 20.12 7.55 0.40
CA THR A 108 19.40 8.77 0.79
C THR A 108 20.34 9.82 1.39
N TRP A 109 21.26 9.42 2.27
CA TRP A 109 22.26 10.31 2.84
C TRP A 109 23.19 10.92 1.77
N LEU A 110 23.64 10.11 0.81
CA LEU A 110 24.53 10.56 -0.27
C LEU A 110 23.86 11.48 -1.30
N TYR A 111 22.58 11.24 -1.62
CA TYR A 111 21.88 11.94 -2.72
C TYR A 111 20.92 13.04 -2.27
N MET A 112 20.42 12.98 -1.03
CA MET A 112 19.39 13.90 -0.55
C MET A 112 19.88 14.88 0.52
N ASP A 113 21.19 14.90 0.83
CA ASP A 113 21.83 15.75 1.85
C ASP A 113 21.06 15.78 3.19
N LEU A 114 20.41 14.66 3.53
CA LEU A 114 19.70 14.48 4.78
C LEU A 114 20.72 14.19 5.89
N PRO A 115 20.54 14.73 7.11
CA PRO A 115 21.47 14.52 8.22
C PRO A 115 21.60 13.04 8.63
#